data_AF-A0A7W7RBQ2-F1
#
_entry.id   AF-A0A7W7RBQ2-F1
#
_cell.length_a   1.000
_cell.length_b   1.000
_cell.length_c   1.000
_cell.angle_alpha   90.00
_cell.angle_beta   90.00
_cell.angle_gamma   90.00
#
_symmetry.space_group_name_H-M   'P 1'
#
loop_
_entity.id
_entity.type
_entity.pdbx_description
1 polymer ?
#
loop_
_entity_poly.entity_id
_entity_poly.type
_entity_poly.pdbx_seq_one_letter_code
_entity_poly.pdbx_strand_id
1 'polypeptide(L)'
;MWQILHAAAIDPAPRRTGPTWREFLTAQAEEMEILKSAPRVPRMNAHCERVIGSIRREALDHVLIMNEAHARHVLAAYQRHYNEHRPHRARNQIPPGADQQPTTAHDLEDRRLLRTRVLGGVINEYRYAA
;
A
#
# COMPACT_ATOMS: atom_id res chain seq x y z
N MET A 1 20.42 2.91 -24.60
CA MET A 1 20.13 2.52 -23.19
C MET A 1 20.91 1.28 -22.76
N TRP A 2 20.77 0.13 -23.43
CA TRP A 2 21.53 -1.10 -23.08
C TRP A 2 23.07 -0.94 -23.14
N GLN A 3 23.59 -0.22 -24.15
CA GLN A 3 25.03 0.08 -24.24
C GLN A 3 25.59 0.93 -23.08
N ILE A 4 24.76 1.78 -22.45
CA ILE A 4 25.17 2.64 -21.32
C ILE A 4 25.29 1.81 -20.04
N LEU A 5 24.35 0.90 -19.80
CA LEU A 5 24.37 0.02 -18.63
C LEU A 5 25.54 -0.97 -18.68
N HIS A 6 25.89 -1.45 -19.88
CA HIS A 6 27.03 -2.35 -20.07
C HIS A 6 28.38 -1.68 -19.83
N ALA A 7 28.53 -0.41 -20.25
CA ALA A 7 29.73 0.39 -19.98
C ALA A 7 29.93 0.69 -18.48
N ALA A 8 28.85 0.69 -17.69
CA ALA A 8 28.88 0.89 -16.25
C ALA A 8 29.07 -0.41 -15.44
N ALA A 9 29.29 -1.55 -16.10
CA ALA A 9 29.37 -2.88 -15.49
C ALA A 9 28.15 -3.21 -14.58
N ILE A 10 26.96 -2.68 -14.93
CA ILE A 10 25.72 -2.99 -14.23
C ILE A 10 25.12 -4.24 -14.87
N ASP A 11 25.15 -5.35 -14.15
CA ASP A 11 24.55 -6.59 -14.61
C ASP A 11 23.05 -6.44 -14.87
N PRO A 12 22.52 -7.11 -15.91
CA PRO A 12 21.08 -7.14 -16.13
C PRO A 12 20.38 -7.71 -14.89
N ALA A 13 19.22 -7.14 -14.55
CA ALA A 13 18.43 -7.61 -13.41
C ALA A 13 18.29 -9.14 -13.47
N PRO A 14 18.60 -9.87 -12.36
CA PRO A 14 18.60 -11.31 -12.35
C PRO A 14 17.27 -11.85 -12.88
N ARG A 15 17.32 -12.86 -13.76
CA ARG A 15 16.10 -13.58 -14.14
C ARG A 15 15.55 -14.28 -12.89
N ARG A 16 14.23 -14.24 -12.72
CA ARG A 16 13.56 -14.98 -11.63
C ARG A 16 13.92 -16.47 -11.71
N THR A 17 14.64 -16.96 -10.70
CA THR A 17 14.81 -18.39 -10.42
C THR A 17 13.68 -18.82 -9.49
N GLY A 18 12.62 -19.41 -10.04
CA GLY A 18 11.43 -19.85 -9.30
C GLY A 18 10.26 -20.17 -10.24
N PRO A 19 9.15 -20.70 -9.69
CA PRO A 19 7.96 -20.98 -10.49
C PRO A 19 7.48 -19.73 -11.23
N THR A 20 6.94 -19.93 -12.43
CA THR A 20 6.29 -18.83 -13.14
C THR A 20 5.13 -18.28 -12.31
N TRP A 21 4.74 -17.02 -12.54
CA TRP A 21 3.57 -16.46 -11.85
C TRP A 21 2.30 -17.30 -12.05
N ARG A 22 2.16 -17.99 -13.18
CA ARG A 22 1.05 -18.92 -13.41
C ARG A 22 1.17 -20.15 -12.50
N GLU A 23 2.32 -20.81 -12.49
CA GLU A 23 2.56 -21.99 -11.63
C GLU A 23 2.35 -21.65 -10.16
N PHE A 24 2.88 -20.53 -9.71
CA PHE A 24 2.67 -20.05 -8.35
C PHE A 24 1.19 -19.84 -8.01
N LEU A 25 0.45 -19.12 -8.87
CA LEU A 25 -0.97 -18.86 -8.63
C LEU A 25 -1.80 -20.14 -8.69
N THR A 26 -1.53 -21.04 -9.64
CA THR A 26 -2.22 -22.33 -9.74
C THR A 26 -2.01 -23.19 -8.50
N ALA A 27 -0.79 -23.21 -7.94
CA ALA A 27 -0.50 -23.93 -6.70
C ALA A 27 -1.16 -23.31 -5.45
N GLN A 28 -1.42 -22.00 -5.44
CA GLN A 28 -2.10 -21.33 -4.31
C GLN A 28 -3.63 -21.34 -4.44
N ALA A 29 -4.15 -21.53 -5.66
CA ALA A 29 -5.57 -21.42 -5.98
C ALA A 29 -6.24 -22.79 -6.13
N GLU A 30 -5.74 -23.85 -5.48
CA GLU A 30 -6.30 -25.21 -5.59
C GLU A 30 -7.82 -25.26 -5.30
N GLU A 31 -8.34 -24.30 -4.52
CA GLU A 31 -9.77 -24.14 -4.21
C GLU A 31 -10.38 -22.80 -4.71
N MET A 32 -9.68 -22.04 -5.56
CA MET A 32 -10.10 -20.70 -5.99
C MET A 32 -10.22 -20.59 -7.52
N GLU A 33 -11.29 -19.95 -7.99
CA GLU A 33 -11.44 -19.61 -9.42
C GLU A 33 -10.49 -18.45 -9.81
N ILE A 34 -9.64 -18.68 -10.80
CA ILE A 34 -8.74 -17.65 -11.33
C ILE A 34 -9.44 -16.82 -12.41
N LEU A 35 -9.87 -15.61 -12.06
CA LEU A 35 -10.38 -14.62 -13.00
C LEU A 35 -9.24 -13.88 -13.69
N LYS A 36 -9.15 -14.01 -15.03
CA LYS A 36 -8.10 -13.35 -15.84
C LYS A 36 -8.56 -11.98 -16.34
N SER A 37 -7.78 -10.95 -16.06
CA SER A 37 -7.93 -9.64 -16.73
C SER A 37 -7.33 -9.67 -18.13
N ALA A 38 -7.97 -9.04 -19.11
CA ALA A 38 -7.40 -8.88 -20.44
C ALA A 38 -6.11 -8.02 -20.40
N PRO A 39 -5.10 -8.33 -21.24
CA PRO A 39 -3.86 -7.57 -21.28
C PRO A 39 -4.12 -6.09 -21.61
N ARG A 40 -3.51 -5.18 -20.84
CA ARG A 40 -3.62 -3.72 -21.03
C ARG A 40 -5.06 -3.18 -20.95
N VAL A 41 -5.90 -3.78 -20.11
CA VAL A 41 -7.25 -3.27 -19.80
C VAL A 41 -7.34 -2.88 -18.33
N PRO A 42 -6.86 -1.68 -17.93
CA PRO A 42 -6.84 -1.24 -16.53
C PRO A 42 -8.23 -1.25 -15.87
N ARG A 43 -9.29 -1.05 -16.66
CA ARG A 43 -10.68 -1.09 -16.18
C ARG A 43 -11.09 -2.46 -15.64
N MET A 44 -10.60 -3.56 -16.20
CA MET A 44 -10.86 -4.90 -15.66
C MET A 44 -10.15 -5.14 -14.32
N ASN A 45 -9.18 -4.29 -13.97
CA ASN A 45 -8.48 -4.32 -12.68
C ASN A 45 -8.65 -3.00 -11.90
N ALA A 46 -9.79 -2.32 -12.09
CA ALA A 46 -10.01 -0.97 -11.58
C ALA A 46 -9.84 -0.82 -10.07
N HIS A 47 -10.04 -1.90 -9.30
CA HIS A 47 -9.81 -1.91 -7.85
C HIS A 47 -8.32 -1.83 -7.52
N CYS A 48 -7.48 -2.69 -8.09
CA CYS A 48 -6.03 -2.64 -7.87
C CYS A 48 -5.44 -1.32 -8.40
N GLU A 49 -5.86 -0.86 -9.58
CA GLU A 49 -5.39 0.41 -10.14
C GLU A 49 -5.70 1.59 -9.22
N ARG A 50 -6.90 1.61 -8.63
CA ARG A 50 -7.29 2.63 -7.66
C ARG A 50 -6.43 2.58 -6.39
N VAL A 51 -6.15 1.38 -5.87
CA VAL A 51 -5.29 1.19 -4.69
C VAL A 51 -3.87 1.67 -4.98
N ILE A 52 -3.28 1.27 -6.12
CA ILE A 52 -1.95 1.72 -6.56
C ILE A 52 -1.91 3.24 -6.66
N GLY A 53 -2.92 3.86 -7.27
CA GLY A 53 -3.01 5.31 -7.37
C GLY A 53 -3.05 6.01 -6.01
N SER A 54 -3.74 5.44 -5.02
CA SER A 54 -3.78 6.01 -3.66
C SER A 54 -2.43 5.90 -2.96
N ILE A 55 -1.78 4.73 -3.03
CA ILE A 55 -0.43 4.53 -2.47
C ILE A 55 0.56 5.54 -3.06
N ARG A 56 0.48 5.77 -4.38
CA ARG A 56 1.36 6.73 -5.06
C ARG A 56 1.15 8.15 -4.56
N ARG A 57 -0.09 8.66 -4.65
CA ARG A 57 -0.43 10.03 -4.29
C ARG A 57 -0.22 10.35 -2.81
N GLU A 58 -0.37 9.36 -1.93
CA GLU A 58 -0.31 9.58 -0.48
C GLU A 58 1.07 9.28 0.12
N ALA A 59 1.91 8.48 -0.56
CA ALA A 59 3.21 8.08 -0.04
C ALA A 59 4.33 8.10 -1.09
N LEU A 60 4.23 7.30 -2.15
CA LEU A 60 5.40 7.03 -3.01
C LEU A 60 5.84 8.22 -3.87
N ASP A 61 4.95 9.15 -4.20
CA ASP A 61 5.30 10.37 -4.92
C ASP A 61 5.98 11.41 -3.99
N HIS A 62 6.05 11.15 -2.68
CA HIS A 62 6.62 12.03 -1.65
C HIS A 62 7.86 11.46 -0.94
N VAL A 63 8.22 10.20 -1.22
CA VAL A 63 9.34 9.51 -0.56
C VAL A 63 10.33 9.03 -1.61
N LEU A 64 11.59 9.44 -1.49
CA LEU A 64 12.66 8.91 -2.33
C LEU A 64 12.99 7.47 -1.89
N ILE A 65 12.75 6.51 -2.77
CA ILE A 65 13.03 5.09 -2.51
C ILE A 65 14.51 4.81 -2.80
N MET A 66 15.23 4.36 -1.76
CA MET A 66 16.69 4.19 -1.80
C MET A 66 17.09 2.78 -2.24
N ASN A 67 16.30 1.78 -1.85
CA ASN A 67 16.49 0.37 -2.18
C ASN A 67 15.20 -0.40 -1.92
N GLU A 68 15.22 -1.69 -2.24
CA GLU A 68 14.07 -2.58 -2.10
C GLU A 68 13.62 -2.76 -0.63
N ALA A 69 14.55 -2.82 0.32
CA ALA A 69 14.21 -2.91 1.74
C ALA A 69 13.48 -1.64 2.23
N HIS A 70 13.91 -0.47 1.77
CA HIS A 70 13.22 0.79 2.03
C HIS A 70 11.84 0.79 1.39
N ALA A 71 11.69 0.33 0.13
CA ALA A 71 10.39 0.22 -0.53
C ALA A 71 9.42 -0.68 0.27
N ARG A 72 9.89 -1.85 0.73
CA ARG A 72 9.12 -2.75 1.59
C ARG A 72 8.69 -2.07 2.88
N HIS A 73 9.60 -1.35 3.54
CA HIS A 73 9.28 -0.62 4.77
C HIS A 73 8.19 0.44 4.53
N VAL A 74 8.33 1.22 3.46
CA VAL A 74 7.35 2.26 3.09
C VAL A 74 5.98 1.66 2.83
N LEU A 75 5.91 0.59 2.03
CA LEU A 75 4.66 -0.09 1.71
C LEU A 75 4.03 -0.75 2.95
N ALA A 76 4.83 -1.35 3.84
CA ALA A 76 4.33 -1.95 5.07
C ALA A 76 3.76 -0.89 6.03
N ALA A 77 4.42 0.28 6.13
CA ALA A 77 3.90 1.39 6.91
C ALA A 77 2.60 1.94 6.32
N TYR A 78 2.52 2.11 5.00
CA TYR A 78 1.30 2.52 4.33
C TYR A 78 0.16 1.49 4.50
N GLN A 79 0.45 0.20 4.42
CA GLN A 79 -0.55 -0.85 4.62
C GLN A 79 -1.16 -0.78 6.04
N ARG A 80 -0.34 -0.64 7.08
CA ARG A 80 -0.83 -0.43 8.46
C ARG A 80 -1.68 0.82 8.55
N HIS A 81 -1.20 1.94 8.01
CA HIS A 81 -1.98 3.18 7.95
C HIS A 81 -3.33 2.97 7.27
N TYR A 82 -3.36 2.35 6.08
CA TYR A 82 -4.56 2.12 5.29
C TYR A 82 -5.61 1.27 6.02
N ASN A 83 -5.14 0.23 6.72
CA ASN A 83 -6.00 -0.74 7.39
C ASN A 83 -6.45 -0.27 8.78
N GLU A 84 -5.62 0.48 9.51
CA GLU A 84 -5.84 0.76 10.93
C GLU A 84 -6.27 2.21 11.19
N HIS A 85 -5.92 3.16 10.31
CA HIS A 85 -6.12 4.59 10.59
C HIS A 85 -6.78 5.38 9.44
N ARG A 86 -6.56 5.02 8.18
CA ARG A 86 -7.06 5.79 7.04
C ARG A 86 -8.59 5.76 7.01
N PRO A 87 -9.28 6.90 6.99
CA PRO A 87 -10.72 6.94 6.92
C PRO A 87 -11.19 6.56 5.50
N HIS A 88 -12.22 5.71 5.40
CA HIS A 88 -12.79 5.29 4.11
C HIS A 88 -14.23 5.76 3.98
N ARG A 89 -14.51 6.58 2.98
CA ARG A 89 -15.86 7.11 2.70
C ARG A 89 -16.92 6.00 2.57
N ALA A 90 -16.58 4.89 1.91
CA ALA A 90 -17.50 3.76 1.74
C ALA A 90 -17.81 3.02 3.05
N ARG A 91 -17.03 3.26 4.12
CA ARG A 91 -17.19 2.67 5.45
C ARG A 91 -17.48 3.73 6.52
N ASN A 92 -18.22 4.79 6.19
CA ASN A 92 -18.55 5.85 7.16
C ASN A 92 -17.32 6.45 7.86
N GLN A 93 -16.21 6.59 7.14
CA GLN A 93 -14.91 7.07 7.66
C GLN A 93 -14.22 6.13 8.66
N ILE A 94 -14.64 4.86 8.74
CA ILE A 94 -14.02 3.86 9.60
C ILE A 94 -12.93 3.10 8.81
N PRO A 95 -11.73 2.92 9.39
CA PRO A 95 -10.69 2.09 8.77
C PRO A 95 -11.09 0.60 8.71
N PRO A 96 -10.50 -0.20 7.81
CA PRO A 96 -10.87 -1.60 7.62
C PRO A 96 -10.77 -2.47 8.87
N GLY A 97 -9.75 -2.23 9.69
CA GLY A 97 -9.46 -2.94 10.93
C GLY A 97 -10.19 -2.38 12.15
N ALA A 98 -11.12 -1.44 11.98
CA ALA A 98 -11.98 -0.96 13.05
C ALA A 98 -13.45 -1.28 12.75
N ASP A 99 -14.17 -1.63 13.82
CA ASP A 99 -15.59 -1.97 13.78
C ASP A 99 -16.48 -0.82 14.26
N GLN A 100 -15.89 0.18 14.92
CA GLN A 100 -16.61 1.30 15.51
C GLN A 100 -15.96 2.63 15.12
N GLN A 101 -16.80 3.64 14.99
CA GLN A 101 -16.34 4.99 14.72
C GLN A 101 -15.69 5.56 15.99
N PRO A 102 -14.57 6.31 15.88
CA PRO A 102 -14.03 7.01 17.04
C PRO A 102 -15.10 7.93 17.65
N THR A 103 -15.11 8.01 18.98
CA THR A 103 -16.07 8.81 19.76
C THR A 103 -16.18 10.23 19.18
N THR A 104 -17.40 10.75 19.06
CA THR A 104 -17.71 12.08 18.50
C THR A 104 -17.12 13.22 19.32
N ALA A 105 -16.75 14.33 18.65
CA ALA A 105 -16.03 15.47 19.23
C ALA A 105 -16.67 16.07 20.50
N HIS A 106 -17.99 15.95 20.67
CA HIS A 106 -18.70 16.46 21.85
C HIS A 106 -18.41 15.66 23.15
N ASP A 107 -17.99 14.41 23.05
CA ASP A 107 -17.56 13.58 24.21
C ASP A 107 -16.06 13.72 24.51
N LEU A 108 -15.33 14.55 23.75
CA LEU A 108 -13.87 14.57 23.69
C LEU A 108 -13.24 15.86 24.22
N GLU A 109 -14.02 16.81 24.74
CA GLU A 109 -13.50 18.09 25.27
C GLU A 109 -12.43 17.89 26.36
N ASP A 110 -12.45 16.76 27.08
CA ASP A 110 -11.44 16.38 28.08
C ASP A 110 -10.31 15.46 27.56
N ARG A 111 -10.38 14.97 26.31
CA ARG A 111 -9.40 14.00 25.79
C ARG A 111 -8.33 14.67 24.93
N ARG A 112 -7.07 14.52 25.35
CA ARG A 112 -5.90 15.02 24.61
C ARG A 112 -5.77 14.34 23.24
N LEU A 113 -5.69 15.13 22.17
CA LEU A 113 -5.37 14.64 20.82
C LEU A 113 -3.88 14.29 20.71
N LEU A 114 -3.58 13.07 20.29
CA LEU A 114 -2.23 12.56 20.03
C LEU A 114 -2.00 12.46 18.53
N ARG A 115 -0.83 12.93 18.08
CA ARG A 115 -0.37 12.82 16.68
C ARG A 115 0.79 11.85 16.58
N THR A 116 0.69 10.91 15.64
CA THR A 116 1.80 10.04 15.22
C THR A 116 2.23 10.40 13.81
N ARG A 117 3.54 10.60 13.60
CA ARG A 117 4.12 10.86 12.28
C ARG A 117 4.58 9.55 11.66
N VAL A 118 4.02 9.20 10.50
CA VAL A 118 4.37 8.01 9.73
C VAL A 118 5.15 8.44 8.49
N LEU A 119 6.16 7.65 8.09
CA LEU A 119 7.05 7.96 6.96
C LEU A 119 7.68 9.36 7.03
N GLY A 120 8.26 9.71 8.18
CA GLY A 120 8.88 11.02 8.37
C GLY A 120 7.87 12.19 8.44
N GLY A 121 6.57 11.91 8.52
CA GLY A 121 5.52 12.92 8.60
C GLY A 121 4.78 13.18 7.29
N VAL A 122 5.09 12.44 6.22
CA VAL A 122 4.27 12.38 5.00
C VAL A 122 2.82 12.00 5.34
N ILE A 123 2.67 11.08 6.29
CA ILE A 123 1.38 10.67 6.83
C ILE A 123 1.30 11.09 8.30
N ASN A 124 0.15 11.62 8.71
CA ASN A 124 -0.13 12.03 10.08
C ASN A 124 -1.39 11.32 10.56
N GLU A 125 -1.22 10.53 11.61
CA GLU A 125 -2.31 9.80 12.25
C GLU A 125 -2.68 10.51 13.54
N TYR A 126 -3.97 10.56 13.83
CA TYR A 126 -4.51 11.24 15.00
C TYR A 126 -5.39 10.29 15.79
N ARG A 127 -5.21 10.28 17.11
CA ARG A 127 -6.03 9.50 18.05
C ARG A 127 -6.23 10.28 19.34
N TYR A 128 -7.33 10.03 20.04
CA TYR A 128 -7.53 10.57 21.38
C TYR A 128 -6.81 9.71 22.42
N ALA A 129 -6.30 10.33 23.48
CA ALA A 129 -5.80 9.60 24.65
C ALA A 129 -6.96 8.83 25.31
N ALA A 130 -6.66 7.65 25.85
CA ALA A 130 -7.61 6.80 26.57
C ALA A 130 -8.02 7.45 27.90
#